data_AF-A0A1Y1RWG8-F1
#
_entry.id   AF-A0A1Y1RWG8-F1
#
_cell.length_a   1.000
_cell.length_b   1.000
_cell.length_c   1.000
_cell.angle_alpha   90.00
_cell.angle_beta   90.00
_cell.angle_gamma   90.00
#
_symmetry.space_group_name_H-M   'P 1'
#
loop_
_entity.id
_entity.type
_entity.pdbx_description
1 polymer ?
#
loop_
_entity_poly.entity_id
_entity_poly.type
_entity_poly.pdbx_seq_one_letter_code
_entity_poly.pdbx_strand_id
1 'polypeptide(L)'
;MGFQEKFKQSVSKGLEHSKSFFSSAKDKAKELGDVGILRFEIHQLEEKIKKQELQLGHQVYEILAVEGKQSLTKRSAGIKEIIEAIEDLQTQVTGKRVVLEDVEARDDAGEQKEAEGSESEEKPGIG
;
A
#
# COMPACT_ATOMS: atom_id res chain seq x y z
N MET A 1 -1.72 -22.27 6.39
CA MET A 1 -2.41 -21.41 5.39
C MET A 1 -1.38 -20.45 4.83
N GLY A 2 -1.19 -20.44 3.51
CA GLY A 2 -0.10 -19.71 2.85
C GLY A 2 -0.34 -18.21 2.77
N PHE A 3 0.76 -17.45 2.67
CA PHE A 3 0.83 -16.00 2.41
C PHE A 3 -0.16 -15.53 1.33
N GLN A 4 -0.28 -16.32 0.27
CA GLN A 4 -1.13 -16.02 -0.88
C GLN A 4 -2.64 -16.05 -0.58
N GLU A 5 -3.05 -16.85 0.41
CA GLU A 5 -4.46 -17.05 0.75
C GLU A 5 -5.00 -15.88 1.58
N LYS A 6 -4.21 -15.43 2.57
CA LYS A 6 -4.55 -14.26 3.40
C LYS A 6 -4.58 -12.97 2.59
N PHE A 7 -3.72 -12.86 1.58
CA PHE A 7 -3.69 -11.76 0.63
C PHE A 7 -4.98 -11.68 -0.18
N LYS A 8 -5.38 -12.78 -0.84
CA LYS A 8 -6.61 -12.83 -1.66
C LYS A 8 -7.87 -12.47 -0.87
N GLN A 9 -7.95 -12.90 0.39
CA GLN A 9 -9.11 -12.63 1.24
C GLN A 9 -9.23 -11.16 1.69
N SER A 10 -8.11 -10.45 1.86
CA SER A 10 -8.12 -9.04 2.25
C SER A 10 -8.42 -8.11 1.07
N VAL A 11 -7.90 -8.44 -0.12
CA VAL A 11 -8.12 -7.67 -1.35
C VAL A 11 -9.58 -7.75 -1.80
N SER A 12 -10.15 -8.96 -1.81
CA SER A 12 -11.54 -9.18 -2.21
C SER A 12 -12.54 -8.40 -1.34
N LYS A 13 -12.25 -8.25 -0.05
CA LYS A 13 -13.11 -7.52 0.90
C LYS A 13 -13.02 -5.99 0.75
N GLY A 14 -11.88 -5.47 0.27
CA GLY A 14 -11.69 -4.04 0.00
C GLY A 14 -12.39 -3.57 -1.28
N LEU A 15 -12.44 -4.43 -2.30
CA LEU A 15 -13.09 -4.17 -3.60
C LEU A 15 -14.62 -4.04 -3.52
N GLU A 16 -15.28 -4.79 -2.64
CA GLU A 16 -16.75 -4.74 -2.52
C GLU A 16 -17.24 -3.48 -1.81
N HIS A 17 -16.42 -2.88 -0.94
CA HIS A 17 -16.79 -1.69 -0.16
C HIS A 17 -16.60 -0.37 -0.93
N SER A 18 -15.78 -0.36 -1.99
CA SER A 18 -15.45 0.86 -2.75
C SER A 18 -16.50 1.26 -3.79
N LYS A 19 -17.37 0.33 -4.22
CA LYS A 19 -18.31 0.54 -5.33
C LYS A 19 -19.46 1.51 -5.01
N SER A 20 -19.67 1.88 -3.75
CA SER A 20 -20.85 2.64 -3.29
C SER A 20 -20.60 4.11 -2.92
N PHE A 21 -19.42 4.68 -3.19
CA PHE A 21 -18.98 5.97 -2.61
C PHE A 21 -19.01 7.18 -3.57
N PHE A 22 -19.89 7.23 -4.58
CA PHE A 22 -19.85 8.28 -5.60
C PHE A 22 -21.01 9.30 -5.51
N SER A 23 -20.77 10.54 -5.02
CA SER A 23 -21.54 11.73 -5.41
C SER A 23 -20.82 13.10 -5.21
N SER A 24 -20.40 13.70 -6.33
CA SER A 24 -20.14 15.15 -6.51
C SER A 24 -18.85 15.74 -5.88
N ALA A 25 -18.39 16.88 -6.42
CA ALA A 25 -17.08 17.53 -6.22
C ALA A 25 -16.51 17.67 -4.78
N LYS A 26 -17.33 17.55 -3.73
CA LYS A 26 -16.87 17.45 -2.34
C LYS A 26 -16.15 16.11 -2.07
N ASP A 27 -16.55 15.07 -2.78
CA ASP A 27 -15.99 13.72 -2.68
C ASP A 27 -14.60 13.66 -3.31
N LYS A 28 -14.34 14.33 -4.45
CA LYS A 28 -12.98 14.40 -5.05
C LYS A 28 -11.94 15.05 -4.11
N ALA A 29 -12.29 16.15 -3.42
CA ALA A 29 -11.38 16.80 -2.47
C ALA A 29 -11.11 15.92 -1.23
N LYS A 30 -12.10 15.13 -0.83
CA LYS A 30 -11.97 14.15 0.25
C LYS A 30 -11.11 12.97 -0.18
N GLU A 31 -11.29 12.47 -1.40
CA GLU A 31 -10.51 11.39 -2.01
C GLU A 31 -9.03 11.76 -2.18
N LEU A 32 -8.72 12.97 -2.66
CA LEU A 32 -7.35 13.49 -2.69
C LEU A 32 -6.73 13.61 -1.29
N GLY A 33 -7.53 13.99 -0.29
CA GLY A 33 -7.11 13.99 1.12
C GLY A 33 -6.80 12.58 1.62
N ASP A 34 -7.66 11.61 1.30
CA ASP A 34 -7.51 10.21 1.67
C ASP A 34 -6.28 9.57 0.98
N VAL A 35 -6.01 9.90 -0.28
CA VAL A 35 -4.77 9.53 -1.01
C VAL A 35 -3.53 10.11 -0.33
N GLY A 36 -3.56 11.39 0.04
CA GLY A 36 -2.46 12.05 0.74
C GLY A 36 -2.13 11.38 2.07
N ILE A 37 -3.16 11.05 2.86
CA ILE A 37 -3.02 10.31 4.12
C ILE A 37 -2.41 8.93 3.84
N LEU A 38 -2.92 8.20 2.84
CA LEU A 38 -2.45 6.86 2.53
C LEU A 38 -0.97 6.84 2.09
N ARG A 39 -0.56 7.79 1.25
CA ARG A 39 0.85 7.98 0.86
C ARG A 39 1.74 8.28 2.08
N PHE A 40 1.27 9.15 2.97
CA PHE A 40 2.00 9.50 4.18
C PHE A 40 2.15 8.30 5.14
N GLU A 41 1.10 7.50 5.31
CA GLU A 41 1.15 6.27 6.11
C GLU A 41 2.09 5.23 5.51
N ILE A 42 2.10 5.05 4.18
CA ILE A 42 3.06 4.19 3.48
C ILE A 42 4.48 4.68 3.77
N HIS A 43 4.75 5.97 3.63
CA HIS A 43 6.06 6.54 3.91
C HIS A 43 6.51 6.29 5.36
N GLN A 44 5.62 6.46 6.34
CA GLN A 44 5.95 6.15 7.73
C GLN A 44 6.28 4.69 7.97
N LEU A 45 5.55 3.77 7.33
CA LEU A 45 5.83 2.34 7.43
C LEU A 45 7.17 1.99 6.78
N GLU A 46 7.50 2.59 5.64
CA GLU A 46 8.82 2.44 5.00
C GLU A 46 9.95 2.94 5.90
N GLU A 47 9.79 4.08 6.56
CA GLU A 47 10.77 4.57 7.54
C GLU A 47 10.91 3.63 8.75
N LYS A 48 9.83 2.98 9.19
CA LYS A 48 9.90 1.93 10.22
C LYS A 48 10.65 0.69 9.74
N ILE A 49 10.45 0.27 8.49
CA ILE A 49 11.18 -0.85 7.88
C ILE A 49 12.67 -0.54 7.86
N LYS A 50 13.08 0.65 7.36
CA LYS A 50 14.50 1.06 7.32
C LYS A 50 15.15 0.99 8.70
N LYS A 51 14.43 1.42 9.75
CA LYS A 51 14.92 1.33 11.14
C LYS A 51 15.13 -0.12 11.59
N GLN A 52 14.18 -1.01 11.27
CA GLN A 52 14.31 -2.44 11.57
C GLN A 52 15.46 -3.10 10.78
N GLU A 53 15.64 -2.73 9.51
CA GLU A 53 16.75 -3.21 8.68
C GLU A 53 18.10 -2.77 9.24
N LEU A 54 18.20 -1.53 9.73
CA LEU A 54 19.41 -1.05 10.41
C LEU A 54 19.69 -1.83 11.70
N GLN A 55 18.65 -2.10 12.50
CA GLN A 55 18.76 -2.92 13.71
C GLN A 55 19.20 -4.35 13.37
N LEU A 56 18.64 -4.94 12.31
CA LEU A 56 19.03 -6.25 11.82
C LEU A 56 20.51 -6.26 11.41
N GLY A 57 20.94 -5.26 10.65
CA GLY A 57 22.34 -5.13 10.22
C GLY A 57 23.30 -5.03 11.40
N HIS A 58 22.95 -4.23 12.42
CA HIS A 58 23.72 -4.14 13.66
C HIS A 58 23.80 -5.49 14.39
N GLN A 59 22.67 -6.17 14.57
CA GLN A 59 22.62 -7.47 15.25
C GLN A 59 23.42 -8.54 14.51
N VAL A 60 23.34 -8.56 13.17
CA VAL A 60 24.12 -9.48 12.34
C VAL A 60 25.61 -9.19 12.44
N TYR A 61 26.00 -7.91 12.41
CA TYR A 61 27.39 -7.50 12.58
C TYR A 61 27.94 -7.92 13.95
N GLU A 62 27.20 -7.67 15.03
CA GLU A 62 27.58 -8.06 16.39
C GLU A 62 27.85 -9.58 16.45
N ILE A 63 26.91 -10.38 15.96
CA ILE A 63 27.00 -11.85 15.99
C ILE A 63 28.18 -12.38 15.17
N LEU A 64 28.39 -11.85 13.95
CA LEU A 64 29.41 -12.38 13.04
C LEU A 64 30.81 -11.82 13.31
N ALA A 65 30.92 -10.51 13.52
CA ALA A 65 32.21 -9.83 13.58
C ALA A 65 32.73 -9.68 15.01
N VAL A 66 31.84 -9.48 15.99
CA VAL A 66 32.24 -9.24 17.39
C VAL A 66 32.24 -10.54 18.19
N GLU A 67 31.12 -11.28 18.17
CA GLU A 67 31.01 -12.58 18.85
C GLU A 67 31.74 -13.71 18.10
N GLY A 68 32.06 -13.51 16.82
CA GLY A 68 32.82 -14.46 16.00
C GLY A 68 32.05 -15.73 15.61
N LYS A 69 30.71 -15.70 15.62
CA LYS A 69 29.93 -16.85 15.14
C LYS A 69 30.14 -17.03 13.64
N GLN A 70 30.30 -18.27 13.18
CA GLN A 70 30.56 -18.55 11.76
C GLN A 70 29.31 -18.55 10.88
N SER A 71 28.12 -18.68 11.49
CA SER A 71 26.86 -18.70 10.73
C SER A 71 25.69 -18.21 11.58
N LEU A 72 24.67 -17.73 10.88
CA LEU A 72 23.37 -17.36 11.43
C LEU A 72 22.25 -17.84 10.51
N THR A 73 21.08 -18.04 11.10
CA THR A 73 19.87 -18.42 10.38
C THR A 73 18.77 -17.43 10.71
N LYS A 74 17.70 -17.42 9.89
CA LYS A 74 16.50 -16.62 10.18
C LYS A 74 15.84 -16.94 11.53
N ARG A 75 16.16 -18.09 12.14
CA ARG A 75 15.62 -18.54 13.43
C ARG A 75 16.54 -18.24 14.60
N SER A 76 17.71 -17.63 14.36
CA SER A 76 18.61 -17.23 15.42
C SER A 76 17.91 -16.23 16.36
N ALA A 77 18.07 -16.41 17.66
CA ALA A 77 17.49 -15.52 18.66
C ALA A 77 17.94 -14.06 18.44
N GLY A 78 17.02 -13.11 18.51
CA GLY A 78 17.27 -11.70 18.23
C GLY A 78 17.21 -11.35 16.73
N ILE A 79 17.48 -12.31 15.84
CA ILE A 79 17.35 -12.13 14.38
C ILE A 79 15.91 -12.41 13.94
N LYS A 80 15.31 -13.47 14.49
CA LYS A 80 13.97 -13.92 14.14
C LYS A 80 12.93 -12.83 14.35
N GLU A 81 12.94 -12.20 15.51
CA GLU A 81 11.96 -11.19 15.91
C GLU A 81 12.04 -9.94 15.02
N ILE A 82 13.25 -9.53 14.63
CA ILE A 82 13.47 -8.38 13.74
C ILE A 82 12.98 -8.72 12.32
N ILE A 83 13.27 -9.93 11.83
CA ILE A 83 12.78 -10.37 10.51
C ILE A 83 11.25 -10.43 10.48
N GLU A 84 10.62 -11.03 11.49
CA GLU A 84 9.15 -11.11 11.59
C GLU A 84 8.52 -9.70 11.62
N ALA A 85 9.12 -8.76 12.36
CA ALA A 85 8.67 -7.37 12.37
C ALA A 85 8.79 -6.67 11.00
N ILE A 86 9.87 -6.93 10.25
CA ILE A 86 10.05 -6.41 8.89
C ILE A 86 8.97 -6.99 7.96
N GLU A 87 8.74 -8.30 8.00
CA GLU A 87 7.74 -8.98 7.17
C GLU A 87 6.31 -8.46 7.43
N ASP A 88 5.96 -8.22 8.70
CA ASP A 88 4.67 -7.63 9.08
C ASP A 88 4.52 -6.19 8.58
N LEU A 89 5.56 -5.37 8.67
CA LEU A 89 5.55 -4.00 8.15
C LEU A 89 5.45 -3.98 6.61
N GLN A 90 6.17 -4.86 5.92
CA GLN A 90 6.10 -5.01 4.46
C GLN A 90 4.71 -5.45 4.00
N THR A 91 4.05 -6.31 4.77
CA THR A 91 2.67 -6.72 4.51
C THR A 91 1.72 -5.52 4.60
N GLN A 92 1.88 -4.65 5.61
CA GLN A 92 1.08 -3.44 5.75
C GLN A 92 1.33 -2.44 4.61
N VAL A 93 2.59 -2.21 4.22
CA VAL A 93 2.95 -1.35 3.08
C VAL A 93 2.30 -1.87 1.80
N THR A 94 2.44 -3.17 1.52
CA THR A 94 1.89 -3.78 0.30
C THR A 94 0.37 -3.66 0.28
N GLY A 95 -0.31 -3.94 1.38
CA GLY A 95 -1.77 -3.78 1.48
C GLY A 95 -2.21 -2.34 1.20
N LYS A 96 -1.51 -1.35 1.76
CA LYS A 96 -1.80 0.07 1.52
C LYS A 96 -1.49 0.51 0.09
N ARG A 97 -0.42 0.01 -0.53
CA ARG A 97 -0.09 0.31 -1.94
C ARG A 97 -1.12 -0.23 -2.91
N VAL A 98 -1.66 -1.43 -2.68
CA VAL A 98 -2.77 -1.97 -3.48
C VAL A 98 -3.99 -1.05 -3.39
N VAL A 99 -4.34 -0.59 -2.19
CA VAL A 99 -5.45 0.37 -2.02
C VAL A 99 -5.18 1.68 -2.74
N LEU A 100 -3.95 2.19 -2.67
CA LEU A 100 -3.55 3.43 -3.33
C LEU A 100 -3.68 3.33 -4.85
N GLU A 101 -3.17 2.25 -5.44
CA GLU A 101 -3.27 1.96 -6.87
C GLU A 101 -4.74 1.81 -7.32
N ASP A 102 -5.57 1.15 -6.50
CA ASP A 102 -7.01 0.98 -6.76
C ASP A 102 -7.77 2.33 -6.75
N VAL A 103 -7.36 3.29 -5.92
CA VAL A 103 -7.96 4.63 -5.85
C VAL A 103 -7.50 5.46 -7.05
N GLU A 104 -6.19 5.48 -7.32
CA GLU A 104 -5.62 6.22 -8.46
C GLU A 104 -6.17 5.75 -9.82
N ALA A 105 -6.30 4.44 -10.02
CA ALA A 105 -6.86 3.88 -11.26
C ALA A 105 -8.35 4.22 -11.47
N ARG A 106 -9.09 4.54 -10.39
CA ARG A 106 -10.50 4.93 -10.46
C ARG A 106 -10.68 6.42 -10.73
N ASP A 107 -9.75 7.25 -10.25
CA ASP A 107 -9.67 8.67 -10.58
C ASP A 107 -9.45 8.86 -12.10
N ASP A 108 -8.46 8.16 -12.67
CA ASP A 108 -8.13 8.22 -14.10
C ASP A 108 -9.29 7.76 -15.01
N ALA A 109 -10.04 6.73 -14.57
CA ALA A 109 -11.18 6.20 -15.32
C ALA A 109 -12.43 7.10 -15.24
N GLY A 110 -12.56 7.91 -14.18
CA GLY A 110 -13.61 8.92 -14.03
C GLY A 110 -13.41 10.10 -14.96
N GLU A 111 -12.17 10.56 -15.12
CA GLU A 111 -11.80 11.66 -16.03
C GLU A 111 -12.07 11.33 -17.51
N GLN A 112 -11.83 10.08 -17.93
CA GLN A 112 -12.10 9.65 -19.31
C GLN A 112 -13.60 9.62 -19.64
N LYS A 113 -14.47 9.27 -18.68
CA LYS A 113 -15.93 9.28 -18.88
C LYS A 113 -16.54 10.67 -18.84
N GLU A 114 -16.01 11.59 -18.03
CA GLU A 114 -16.42 13.00 -18.03
C GLU A 114 -16.01 13.70 -19.33
N ALA A 115 -14.84 13.37 -19.89
CA ALA A 115 -14.38 13.88 -21.18
C ALA A 115 -15.26 13.40 -22.35
N GLU A 116 -15.55 12.09 -22.45
CA GLU A 116 -16.40 11.52 -23.51
C GLU A 116 -17.88 11.96 -23.42
N GLY A 117 -18.38 12.23 -22.21
CA GLY A 117 -19.74 12.75 -22.00
C GLY A 117 -19.89 14.21 -22.45
N SER A 118 -18.84 15.02 -22.35
CA SER A 118 -18.89 16.45 -22.68
C SER A 118 -18.84 16.76 -24.19
N GLU A 119 -18.35 15.84 -25.03
CA GLU A 119 -18.30 16.00 -26.49
C GLU A 119 -19.63 15.65 -27.20
N SER A 120 -20.63 15.12 -26.49
CA SER A 120 -21.90 14.69 -27.09
C SER A 120 -23.09 15.65 -26.92
N GLU A 121 -22.90 16.81 -26.27
CA GLU A 121 -23.93 17.83 -26.05
C GLU A 121 -23.80 19.10 -26.90
N GLU A 122 -23.06 19.11 -28.01
CA GLU A 122 -23.18 20.18 -29.03
C GLU A 122 -24.24 19.87 -30.10
N LYS A 123 -25.49 20.04 -29.65
CA LYS A 123 -26.75 20.40 -30.35
C LYS A 123 -27.51 19.36 -31.21
N PRO A 124 -28.81 19.13 -30.90
CA PRO A 124 -29.79 18.78 -31.92
C PRO A 124 -30.09 20.02 -32.79
N GLY A 125 -30.28 19.82 -34.08
CA GLY A 125 -30.37 20.89 -35.09
C GLY A 125 -31.59 21.81 -34.98
N ILE A 126 -31.68 22.75 -35.93
CA ILE A 126 -32.89 23.29 -36.58
C ILE A 126 -32.41 24.30 -37.64
N GLY A 127 -32.93 24.20 -38.88
CA GLY A 127 -32.87 25.25 -39.89
C GLY A 127 -32.72 24.72 -41.30
#